data_AF-A0A7R9I1I2-F1
#
_entry.id   AF-A0A7R9I1I2-F1
#
_cell.length_a   1.000
_cell.length_b   1.000
_cell.length_c   1.000
_cell.angle_alpha   90.00
_cell.angle_beta   90.00
_cell.angle_gamma   90.00
#
_symmetry.space_group_name_H-M   'P 1'
#
loop_
_entity.id
_entity.type
_entity.pdbx_description
1 polymer ?
#
loop_
_entity_poly.entity_id
_entity_poly.type
_entity_poly.pdbx_seq_one_letter_code
_entity_poly.pdbx_strand_id
1 'polypeptide(L)'
;MYFIPVVTYVAEAWTVNVRETRKVEAMAIMFVRSMIAVTRRNRIRNEVIRGRVGVQGVHETVEKFCDMSEVSSSECAPWNFSWIVPNELAGMAWPQTPANLRFLESQGIKHLVTLSPEKRPPIHAFPGLKWIEIPIEEFEPPKMSQMRKFIDLCQKSRTKNESVGIHCRMGRGRTGVMAACYLVHFLDQPPERAIINIRLMRPGSVETYEQEKAVIAYHDYLRRTKP
;
A
#
# COMPACT_ATOMS: atom_id res chain seq x y z
N MET A 1 31.68 -18.54 -10.92
CA MET A 1 30.61 -18.58 -9.89
C MET A 1 30.25 -17.13 -9.57
N TYR A 2 29.13 -16.64 -10.08
CA TYR A 2 28.68 -15.26 -9.83
C TYR A 2 27.72 -15.29 -8.64
N PHE A 3 28.05 -14.57 -7.57
CA PHE A 3 27.12 -14.32 -6.48
C PHE A 3 26.15 -13.23 -6.92
N ILE A 4 24.85 -13.51 -6.88
CA ILE A 4 23.79 -12.50 -6.99
C ILE A 4 23.44 -12.09 -5.55
N PRO A 5 23.87 -10.90 -5.07
CA PRO A 5 23.40 -10.42 -3.78
C PRO A 5 21.93 -10.00 -3.92
N VAL A 6 21.03 -10.81 -3.36
CA VAL A 6 19.62 -10.47 -3.18
C VAL A 6 19.48 -9.87 -1.79
N VAL A 7 19.14 -8.59 -1.70
CA VAL A 7 18.67 -7.98 -0.45
C VAL A 7 17.15 -7.87 -0.56
N THR A 8 16.43 -8.82 0.04
CA THR A 8 15.01 -8.66 0.37
C THR A 8 14.94 -8.19 1.81
N TYR A 9 14.68 -6.90 2.04
CA TYR A 9 14.45 -6.38 3.38
C TYR A 9 12.99 -5.94 3.52
N VAL A 10 12.31 -6.55 4.49
CA VAL A 10 10.96 -6.20 4.93
C VAL A 10 11.05 -4.86 5.67
N ALA A 11 10.07 -3.98 5.50
CA ALA A 11 10.12 -2.59 5.94
C ALA A 11 10.29 -2.41 7.47
N GLU A 12 11.53 -2.37 7.96
CA GLU A 12 11.89 -1.75 9.23
C GLU A 12 12.52 -0.37 8.96
N ALA A 13 12.16 0.61 9.78
CA ALA A 13 12.75 1.94 9.73
C ALA A 13 13.80 2.06 10.85
N TRP A 14 15.05 2.29 10.46
CA TRP A 14 16.17 2.51 11.36
C TRP A 14 16.65 3.96 11.22
N THR A 15 17.11 4.57 12.30
CA THR A 15 17.82 5.85 12.21
C THR A 15 19.20 5.58 11.65
N VAL A 16 19.41 5.91 10.38
CA VAL A 16 20.68 5.70 9.68
C VAL A 16 21.55 6.93 9.84
N ASN A 17 22.79 6.78 10.32
CA ASN A 17 23.73 7.90 10.39
C ASN A 17 24.41 8.14 9.03
N VAL A 18 25.05 9.30 8.85
CA VAL A 18 25.71 9.70 7.59
C VAL A 18 26.70 8.65 7.07
N ARG A 19 27.39 7.93 7.98
CA ARG A 19 28.37 6.89 7.61
C ARG A 19 27.68 5.67 7.00
N GLU A 20 26.55 5.27 7.54
CA GLU A 20 25.75 4.15 7.04
C GLU A 20 25.09 4.49 5.70
N THR A 21 24.56 5.71 5.55
CA THR A 21 24.01 6.19 4.27
C THR A 21 25.04 6.09 3.15
N ARG A 22 26.28 6.53 3.41
CA ARG A 22 27.39 6.41 2.44
C ARG A 22 27.72 4.95 2.07
N LYS A 23 27.60 4.00 3.01
CA LYS A 23 27.80 2.57 2.72
C LYS A 23 26.69 2.03 1.82
N VAL A 24 25.44 2.37 2.11
CA VAL A 24 24.28 1.97 1.30
C VAL A 24 24.40 2.55 -0.12
N GLU A 25 24.82 3.81 -0.25
CA GLU A 25 25.08 4.43 -1.55
C GLU A 25 26.20 3.75 -2.32
N ALA A 26 27.30 3.41 -1.65
CA ALA A 26 28.41 2.68 -2.25
C ALA A 26 27.98 1.30 -2.74
N MET A 27 27.16 0.59 -1.96
CA MET A 27 26.57 -0.68 -2.36
C MET A 27 25.63 -0.52 -3.56
N ALA A 28 24.71 0.44 -3.50
CA ALA A 28 23.75 0.71 -4.57
C ALA A 28 24.47 1.04 -5.89
N ILE A 29 25.49 1.91 -5.86
CA ILE A 29 26.21 2.26 -7.10
C ILE A 29 27.07 1.10 -7.63
N MET A 30 27.58 0.22 -6.76
CA MET A 30 28.26 -1.00 -7.21
C MET A 30 27.28 -1.94 -7.92
N PHE A 31 26.07 -2.08 -7.38
CA PHE A 31 25.01 -2.87 -7.98
C PHE A 31 24.59 -2.31 -9.35
N VAL A 32 24.25 -1.02 -9.43
CA VAL A 32 23.82 -0.38 -10.70
C VAL A 32 24.92 -0.45 -11.76
N ARG A 33 26.19 -0.29 -11.37
CA ARG A 33 27.34 -0.49 -12.28
C ARG A 33 27.40 -1.90 -12.86
N SER A 34 27.16 -2.93 -12.03
CA SER A 34 27.18 -4.32 -12.47
C SER A 34 26.08 -4.64 -13.50
N MET A 35 24.90 -4.01 -13.37
CA MET A 35 23.77 -4.21 -14.29
C MET A 35 24.10 -3.84 -15.75
N ILE A 36 25.01 -2.88 -15.95
CA ILE A 36 25.44 -2.42 -17.29
C ILE A 36 26.88 -2.85 -17.61
N ALA A 37 27.40 -3.87 -16.91
CA ALA A 37 28.75 -4.42 -17.09
C ALA A 37 29.88 -3.38 -16.99
N VAL A 38 29.69 -2.33 -16.18
CA VAL A 38 30.69 -1.28 -15.93
C VAL A 38 31.36 -1.51 -14.58
N THR A 39 32.66 -1.26 -14.50
CA THR A 39 33.43 -1.34 -13.25
C THR A 39 33.94 0.04 -12.83
N ARG A 40 34.54 0.15 -11.63
CA ARG A 40 35.21 1.38 -11.20
C ARG A 40 36.38 1.77 -12.13
N ARG A 41 37.00 0.81 -12.83
CA ARG A 41 38.12 1.07 -13.76
C ARG A 41 37.71 1.90 -14.97
N ASN A 42 36.44 1.84 -15.36
CA ASN A 42 35.92 2.61 -16.50
C ASN A 42 35.84 4.12 -16.23
N ARG A 43 36.04 4.58 -14.97
CA ARG A 43 36.05 6.01 -14.56
C ARG A 43 34.82 6.83 -14.99
N ILE A 44 33.68 6.18 -15.25
CA ILE A 44 32.41 6.84 -15.58
C ILE A 44 31.80 7.41 -14.31
N ARG A 45 31.32 8.67 -14.35
CA ARG A 45 30.65 9.34 -13.24
C ARG A 45 29.38 8.59 -12.80
N ASN A 46 29.12 8.58 -11.48
CA ASN A 46 27.99 7.85 -10.89
C ASN A 46 26.63 8.32 -11.42
N GLU A 47 26.47 9.62 -11.67
CA GLU A 47 25.25 10.23 -12.23
C GLU A 47 24.89 9.64 -13.61
N VAL A 48 25.90 9.45 -14.47
CA VAL A 48 25.71 8.87 -15.81
C VAL A 48 25.28 7.41 -15.71
N ILE A 49 25.87 6.66 -14.78
CA ILE A 49 25.50 5.25 -14.53
C ILE A 49 24.06 5.16 -14.03
N ARG A 50 23.68 6.01 -13.08
CA ARG A 50 22.33 6.12 -12.53
C ARG A 50 21.29 6.47 -13.60
N GLY A 51 21.59 7.46 -14.45
CA GLY A 51 20.71 7.86 -15.55
C GLY A 51 20.46 6.75 -16.58
N ARG A 52 21.47 5.91 -16.87
CA ARG A 52 21.32 4.77 -17.80
C ARG A 52 20.39 3.67 -17.29
N VAL A 53 20.28 3.51 -15.97
CA VAL A 53 19.45 2.46 -15.34
C VAL A 53 18.14 3.04 -14.79
N GLY A 54 17.97 4.37 -14.82
CA GLY A 54 16.78 5.05 -14.30
C GLY A 54 16.66 5.03 -12.77
N VAL A 55 17.78 4.91 -12.05
CA VAL A 55 17.81 4.80 -10.57
C VAL A 55 18.34 6.10 -9.97
N GLN A 56 17.56 6.74 -9.09
CA GLN A 56 17.98 7.95 -8.37
C GLN A 56 19.01 7.64 -7.26
N GLY A 57 19.74 8.66 -6.82
CA GLY A 57 20.64 8.52 -5.67
C GLY A 57 19.88 8.32 -4.37
N VAL A 58 20.41 7.53 -3.44
CA VAL A 58 19.76 7.34 -2.13
C VAL A 58 19.67 8.67 -1.38
N HIS A 59 20.72 9.49 -1.41
CA HIS A 59 20.67 10.84 -0.84
C HIS A 59 19.59 11.70 -1.46
N GLU A 60 19.45 11.70 -2.79
CA GLU A 60 18.42 12.47 -3.49
C GLU A 60 17.01 12.00 -3.14
N THR A 61 16.82 10.68 -2.98
CA THR A 61 15.56 10.10 -2.52
C THR A 61 15.26 10.49 -1.07
N VAL A 62 16.28 10.50 -0.19
CA VAL A 62 16.16 10.90 1.22
C VAL A 62 15.91 12.40 1.36
N GLU A 63 16.62 13.24 0.61
CA GLU A 63 16.42 14.69 0.55
C GLU A 63 15.04 15.03 0.02
N LYS A 64 14.58 14.39 -1.06
CA LYS A 64 13.17 14.55 -1.51
C LYS A 64 12.18 14.14 -0.43
N PHE A 65 12.48 13.10 0.35
CA PHE A 65 11.67 12.71 1.50
C PHE A 65 11.73 13.72 2.66
N CYS A 66 12.86 14.42 2.84
CA CYS A 66 13.03 15.46 3.84
C CYS A 66 12.41 16.80 3.41
N ASP A 67 12.51 17.18 2.13
CA ASP A 67 11.86 18.37 1.52
C ASP A 67 10.35 18.20 1.38
N MET A 68 9.82 16.99 1.51
CA MET A 68 8.39 16.76 1.73
C MET A 68 7.88 17.29 3.08
N SER A 69 8.74 17.88 3.93
CA SER A 69 8.32 18.63 5.13
C SER A 69 7.90 20.07 4.84
N GLU A 70 8.12 20.60 3.62
CA GLU A 70 7.68 21.95 3.22
C GLU A 70 6.72 21.93 2.02
N VAL A 71 5.71 21.06 2.04
CA VAL A 71 4.55 21.22 1.16
C VAL A 71 3.49 22.04 1.90
N SER A 72 3.43 23.34 1.60
CA SER A 72 2.28 24.18 1.90
C SER A 72 1.11 23.78 0.98
N SER A 73 0.35 22.75 1.36
CA SER A 73 -0.96 22.49 0.76
C SER A 73 -1.97 22.12 1.82
N SER A 74 -3.14 22.74 1.76
CA SER A 74 -4.31 22.55 2.64
C SER A 74 -4.92 21.13 2.61
N GLU A 75 -4.30 20.21 1.87
CA GLU A 75 -4.68 18.83 1.61
C GLU A 75 -3.42 17.97 1.60
N CYS A 76 -3.38 16.92 2.43
CA CYS A 76 -2.25 16.00 2.50
C CYS A 76 -2.76 14.56 2.47
N ALA A 77 -2.14 13.70 1.66
CA ALA A 77 -2.54 12.30 1.59
C ALA A 77 -2.37 11.62 2.95
N PRO A 78 -3.31 10.75 3.38
CA PRO A 78 -3.07 9.91 4.54
C PRO A 78 -1.89 8.98 4.28
N TRP A 79 -1.19 8.59 5.36
CA TRP A 79 -0.05 7.71 5.24
C TRP A 79 -0.42 6.42 4.50
N ASN A 80 0.49 5.92 3.67
CA ASN A 80 0.31 4.69 2.90
C ASN A 80 -0.94 4.73 1.99
N PHE A 81 -1.37 5.90 1.51
CA PHE A 81 -2.42 6.00 0.50
C PHE A 81 -1.93 5.44 -0.85
N SER A 82 -2.70 4.54 -1.46
CA SER A 82 -2.53 4.18 -2.87
C SER A 82 -3.82 3.63 -3.47
N TRP A 83 -3.99 3.83 -4.77
CA TRP A 83 -5.01 3.14 -5.56
C TRP A 83 -4.60 1.67 -5.73
N ILE A 84 -5.50 0.77 -5.35
CA ILE A 84 -5.36 -0.69 -5.56
C ILE A 84 -6.02 -1.06 -6.89
N VAL A 85 -7.19 -0.49 -7.15
CA VAL A 85 -7.82 -0.48 -8.47
C VAL A 85 -8.12 0.98 -8.81
N PRO A 86 -7.53 1.53 -9.89
CA PRO A 86 -7.67 2.94 -10.24
C PRO A 86 -9.12 3.39 -10.26
N ASN A 87 -9.42 4.51 -9.57
CA ASN A 87 -10.74 5.11 -9.49
C ASN A 87 -11.86 4.20 -8.94
N GLU A 88 -11.52 3.09 -8.29
CA GLU A 88 -12.51 2.17 -7.72
C GLU A 88 -12.21 1.84 -6.27
N LEU A 89 -10.98 1.41 -5.97
CA LEU A 89 -10.58 0.98 -4.63
C LEU A 89 -9.23 1.58 -4.25
N ALA A 90 -9.20 2.35 -3.17
CA ALA A 90 -7.99 2.89 -2.56
C ALA A 90 -7.76 2.30 -1.16
N GLY A 91 -6.51 2.04 -0.81
CA GLY A 91 -6.09 1.63 0.53
C GLY A 91 -5.26 2.71 1.21
N MET A 92 -5.40 2.86 2.52
CA MET A 92 -4.63 3.83 3.31
C MET A 92 -4.50 3.43 4.78
N ALA A 93 -3.61 4.11 5.50
CA ALA A 93 -3.62 4.12 6.96
C ALA A 93 -4.68 5.10 7.48
N TRP A 94 -4.84 5.15 8.80
CA TRP A 94 -5.86 5.98 9.44
C TRP A 94 -5.77 7.46 9.03
N PRO A 95 -6.80 8.03 8.35
CA PRO A 95 -6.84 9.45 8.03
C PRO A 95 -7.18 10.26 9.29
N GLN A 96 -6.13 10.79 9.92
CA GLN A 96 -6.21 11.43 11.24
C GLN A 96 -6.71 12.87 11.21
N THR A 97 -6.42 13.58 10.11
CA THR A 97 -6.63 15.02 10.04
C THR A 97 -7.72 15.38 9.03
N PRO A 98 -8.38 16.55 9.18
CA PRO A 98 -9.27 17.07 8.15
C PRO A 98 -8.59 17.25 6.78
N ALA A 99 -7.28 17.55 6.76
CA ALA A 99 -6.52 17.64 5.51
C ALA A 99 -6.43 16.29 4.78
N ASN A 100 -6.37 15.17 5.51
CA ASN A 100 -6.45 13.85 4.91
C ASN A 100 -7.82 13.59 4.28
N LEU A 101 -8.91 13.96 4.96
CA LEU A 101 -10.26 13.75 4.44
C LEU A 101 -10.56 14.63 3.23
N ARG A 102 -10.11 15.90 3.22
CA ARG A 102 -10.16 16.76 2.03
C ARG A 102 -9.42 16.15 0.84
N PHE A 103 -8.23 15.60 1.08
CA PHE A 103 -7.49 14.87 0.05
C PHE A 103 -8.31 13.68 -0.49
N LEU A 104 -8.98 12.89 0.35
CA LEU A 104 -9.82 11.78 -0.15
C LEU A 104 -10.99 12.28 -1.01
N GLU A 105 -11.64 13.37 -0.62
CA GLU A 105 -12.69 13.99 -1.44
C GLU A 105 -12.14 14.52 -2.78
N SER A 106 -10.95 15.14 -2.78
CA SER A 106 -10.32 15.64 -4.02
C SER A 106 -9.83 14.51 -4.94
N GLN A 107 -9.53 13.33 -4.39
CA GLN A 107 -9.32 12.10 -5.16
C GLN A 107 -10.65 11.44 -5.63
N GLY A 108 -11.81 12.02 -5.32
CA GLY A 108 -13.11 11.51 -5.75
C GLY A 108 -13.64 10.31 -4.94
N ILE A 109 -13.05 10.03 -3.77
CA ILE A 109 -13.53 8.95 -2.90
C ILE A 109 -14.88 9.34 -2.30
N LYS A 110 -15.87 8.44 -2.43
CA LYS A 110 -17.25 8.66 -1.94
C LYS A 110 -17.60 7.83 -0.72
N HIS A 111 -16.99 6.66 -0.58
CA HIS A 111 -17.20 5.79 0.58
C HIS A 111 -15.89 5.59 1.33
N LEU A 112 -15.89 5.83 2.65
CA LEU A 112 -14.77 5.53 3.54
C LEU A 112 -15.14 4.38 4.47
N VAL A 113 -14.38 3.28 4.37
CA VAL A 113 -14.53 2.11 5.22
C VAL A 113 -13.46 2.11 6.30
N THR A 114 -13.90 2.17 7.56
CA THR A 114 -13.03 2.06 8.73
C THR A 114 -13.05 0.62 9.25
N LEU A 115 -11.89 -0.04 9.20
CA LEU A 115 -11.69 -1.39 9.71
C LEU A 115 -11.26 -1.41 11.19
N SER A 116 -10.71 -0.29 11.67
CA SER A 116 -10.16 -0.11 13.00
C SER A 116 -11.11 0.71 13.88
N PRO A 117 -12.00 0.09 14.68
CA PRO A 117 -12.93 0.82 15.55
C PRO A 117 -12.22 1.73 16.56
N GLU A 118 -10.98 1.39 16.92
CA GLU A 118 -10.12 2.16 17.81
C GLU A 118 -9.61 3.48 17.19
N LYS A 119 -9.65 3.60 15.85
CA LYS A 119 -9.12 4.72 15.07
C LYS A 119 -10.18 5.31 14.14
N ARG A 120 -11.11 6.07 14.72
CA ARG A 120 -12.17 6.77 13.96
C ARG A 120 -11.65 8.09 13.39
N PRO A 121 -11.84 8.37 12.08
CA PRO A 121 -11.46 9.65 11.50
C PRO A 121 -12.43 10.78 11.91
N PRO A 122 -12.04 12.07 11.78
CA PRO A 122 -12.89 13.23 12.09
C PRO A 122 -13.97 13.45 11.01
N ILE A 123 -14.77 12.43 10.75
CA ILE A 123 -15.66 12.29 9.59
C ILE A 123 -16.90 13.21 9.65
N HIS A 124 -17.29 13.64 10.84
CA HIS A 124 -18.46 14.52 11.03
C HIS A 124 -18.33 15.86 10.30
N ALA A 125 -17.11 16.31 10.03
CA ALA A 125 -16.84 17.53 9.27
C ALA A 125 -16.96 17.34 7.74
N PHE A 126 -17.22 16.11 7.26
CA PHE A 126 -17.15 15.73 5.84
C PHE A 126 -18.41 14.96 5.40
N PRO A 127 -19.57 15.64 5.28
CA PRO A 127 -20.83 14.99 4.90
C PRO A 127 -20.82 14.43 3.48
N GLY A 128 -19.90 14.87 2.61
CA GLY A 128 -19.71 14.35 1.26
C GLY A 128 -19.12 12.93 1.21
N LEU A 129 -18.53 12.47 2.32
CA LEU A 129 -17.89 11.16 2.44
C LEU A 129 -18.78 10.21 3.25
N LYS A 130 -19.37 9.22 2.58
CA LYS A 130 -20.21 8.21 3.22
C LYS A 130 -19.34 7.28 4.06
N TRP A 131 -19.57 7.25 5.36
CA TRP A 131 -18.75 6.49 6.28
C TRP A 131 -19.41 5.17 6.71
N ILE A 132 -18.65 4.09 6.64
CA ILE A 132 -19.07 2.76 7.08
C ILE A 132 -18.00 2.16 7.99
N GLU A 133 -18.39 1.71 9.18
CA GLU A 133 -17.53 0.93 10.07
C GLU A 133 -17.76 -0.58 9.85
N ILE A 134 -16.67 -1.32 9.66
CA ILE A 134 -16.62 -2.78 9.65
C ILE A 134 -15.56 -3.19 10.68
N PRO A 135 -15.92 -3.29 11.96
CA PRO A 135 -14.93 -3.35 13.04
C PRO A 135 -14.21 -4.69 13.07
N ILE A 136 -12.89 -4.69 12.89
CA ILE A 136 -12.03 -5.87 13.00
C ILE A 136 -11.00 -5.60 14.09
N GLU A 137 -10.85 -6.51 15.03
CA GLU A 137 -9.88 -6.40 16.13
C GLU A 137 -8.43 -6.32 15.60
N GLU A 138 -7.53 -5.71 16.37
CA GLU A 138 -6.13 -5.60 15.97
C GLU A 138 -5.48 -7.00 15.88
N PHE A 139 -4.67 -7.22 14.84
CA PHE A 139 -4.03 -8.51 14.50
C PHE A 139 -4.94 -9.68 14.11
N GLU A 140 -6.25 -9.56 14.27
CA GLU A 140 -7.22 -10.57 13.83
C GLU A 140 -7.54 -10.46 12.33
N PRO A 141 -7.78 -11.59 11.64
CA PRO A 141 -8.33 -11.56 10.29
C PRO A 141 -9.82 -11.16 10.29
N PRO A 142 -10.33 -10.58 9.20
CA PRO A 142 -11.75 -10.34 9.04
C PRO A 142 -12.54 -11.64 8.99
N LYS A 143 -13.70 -11.66 9.67
CA LYS A 143 -14.69 -12.74 9.59
C LYS A 143 -15.35 -12.76 8.21
N MET A 144 -15.87 -13.93 7.81
CA MET A 144 -16.56 -14.09 6.52
C MET A 144 -17.72 -13.10 6.32
N SER A 145 -18.50 -12.82 7.36
CA SER A 145 -19.59 -11.83 7.32
C SER A 145 -19.09 -10.41 7.07
N GLN A 146 -17.94 -10.04 7.62
CA GLN A 146 -17.31 -8.72 7.42
C GLN A 146 -16.78 -8.59 6.00
N MET A 147 -16.12 -9.64 5.48
CA MET A 147 -15.65 -9.68 4.09
C MET A 147 -16.81 -9.55 3.12
N ARG A 148 -17.92 -10.29 3.32
CA ARG A 148 -19.12 -10.14 2.49
C ARG A 148 -19.73 -8.74 2.57
N LYS A 149 -19.89 -8.19 3.77
CA LYS A 149 -20.42 -6.81 3.96
C LYS A 149 -19.58 -5.79 3.18
N PHE A 150 -18.26 -5.93 3.22
CA PHE A 150 -17.34 -5.07 2.46
C PHE A 150 -17.51 -5.24 0.94
N ILE A 151 -17.59 -6.47 0.45
CA ILE A 151 -17.75 -6.74 -0.97
C ILE A 151 -19.11 -6.29 -1.50
N ASP A 152 -20.18 -6.47 -0.74
CA ASP A 152 -21.52 -5.97 -1.08
C ASP A 152 -21.55 -4.44 -1.19
N LEU A 153 -20.83 -3.75 -0.29
CA LEU A 153 -20.64 -2.30 -0.37
C LEU A 153 -19.87 -1.91 -1.64
N CYS A 154 -18.80 -2.62 -1.97
CA CYS A 154 -18.02 -2.40 -3.18
C CYS A 154 -18.87 -2.60 -4.44
N GLN A 155 -19.64 -3.69 -4.50
CA GLN A 155 -20.55 -3.97 -5.61
C GLN A 155 -21.55 -2.82 -5.82
N LYS A 156 -22.18 -2.32 -4.74
CA LYS A 156 -23.10 -1.18 -4.78
C LYS A 156 -22.44 0.15 -5.18
N SER A 157 -21.16 0.31 -4.85
CA SER A 157 -20.40 1.53 -5.20
C SER A 157 -19.99 1.49 -6.66
N ARG A 158 -19.54 0.33 -7.16
CA ARG A 158 -19.22 0.09 -8.57
C ARG A 158 -20.41 0.36 -9.50
N THR A 159 -21.63 -0.08 -9.14
CA THR A 159 -22.83 0.17 -9.97
C THR A 159 -23.18 1.65 -10.08
N LYS A 160 -22.68 2.49 -9.17
CA LYS A 160 -22.86 3.94 -9.16
C LYS A 160 -21.62 4.72 -9.66
N ASN A 161 -20.57 4.03 -10.11
CA ASN A 161 -19.25 4.61 -10.40
C ASN A 161 -18.71 5.45 -9.22
N GLU A 162 -18.93 4.99 -7.99
CA GLU A 162 -18.44 5.63 -6.77
C GLU A 162 -17.20 4.88 -6.24
N SER A 163 -16.13 5.61 -5.94
CA SER A 163 -14.88 5.03 -5.41
C SER A 163 -14.95 4.77 -3.91
N VAL A 164 -14.32 3.67 -3.47
CA VAL A 164 -14.25 3.23 -2.08
C VAL A 164 -12.81 3.36 -1.56
N GLY A 165 -12.64 4.06 -0.45
CA GLY A 165 -11.41 4.11 0.33
C GLY A 165 -11.52 3.20 1.56
N ILE A 166 -10.53 2.34 1.78
CA ILE A 166 -10.47 1.46 2.94
C ILE A 166 -9.25 1.75 3.81
N HIS A 167 -9.42 1.74 5.13
CA HIS A 167 -8.31 1.92 6.06
C HIS A 167 -8.43 1.07 7.32
N CYS A 168 -7.27 0.75 7.90
CA CYS A 168 -7.15 0.30 9.28
C CYS A 168 -6.22 1.27 10.02
N ARG A 169 -5.43 0.80 10.99
CA ARG A 169 -4.40 1.61 11.65
C ARG A 169 -3.28 2.01 10.69
N MET A 170 -2.65 1.03 10.04
CA MET A 170 -1.47 1.21 9.18
C MET A 170 -1.73 0.99 7.68
N GLY A 171 -2.93 0.56 7.30
CA GLY A 171 -3.26 0.27 5.90
C GLY A 171 -2.53 -0.97 5.34
N ARG A 172 -2.17 -1.93 6.21
CA ARG A 172 -1.39 -3.14 5.89
C ARG A 172 -2.19 -4.44 6.05
N GLY A 173 -2.31 -5.01 7.25
CA GLY A 173 -2.97 -6.31 7.47
C GLY A 173 -4.45 -6.34 7.11
N ARG A 174 -5.31 -5.80 7.98
CA ARG A 174 -6.79 -5.76 7.79
C ARG A 174 -7.19 -5.17 6.42
N THR A 175 -6.56 -4.06 6.04
CA THR A 175 -6.76 -3.41 4.73
C THR A 175 -6.34 -4.31 3.58
N GLY A 176 -5.18 -4.97 3.68
CA GLY A 176 -4.67 -5.88 2.67
C GLY A 176 -5.55 -7.10 2.45
N VAL A 177 -6.10 -7.68 3.53
CA VAL A 177 -7.04 -8.81 3.42
C VAL A 177 -8.29 -8.41 2.68
N MET A 178 -8.93 -7.28 3.07
CA MET A 178 -10.12 -6.78 2.38
C MET A 178 -9.83 -6.49 0.90
N ALA A 179 -8.69 -5.88 0.60
CA ALA A 179 -8.27 -5.61 -0.76
C ALA A 179 -8.00 -6.89 -1.57
N ALA A 180 -7.38 -7.90 -0.98
CA ALA A 180 -7.16 -9.19 -1.63
C ALA A 180 -8.51 -9.87 -1.95
N CYS A 181 -9.46 -9.86 -1.01
CA CYS A 181 -10.82 -10.36 -1.26
C CYS A 181 -11.54 -9.60 -2.39
N TYR A 182 -11.28 -8.30 -2.55
CA TYR A 182 -11.78 -7.53 -3.69
C TYR A 182 -11.21 -8.05 -5.02
N LEU A 183 -9.89 -8.26 -5.12
CA LEU A 183 -9.27 -8.79 -6.34
C LEU A 183 -9.78 -10.19 -6.67
N VAL A 184 -9.96 -11.04 -5.65
CA VAL A 184 -10.57 -12.36 -5.80
C VAL A 184 -12.00 -12.25 -6.35
N HIS A 185 -12.82 -11.38 -5.78
CA HIS A 185 -14.25 -11.30 -6.14
C HIS A 185 -14.49 -10.67 -7.51
N PHE A 186 -13.86 -9.53 -7.78
CA PHE A 186 -14.17 -8.70 -8.96
C PHE A 186 -13.25 -8.96 -10.15
N LEU A 187 -12.02 -9.44 -9.91
CA LEU A 187 -11.03 -9.72 -10.96
C LEU A 187 -10.74 -11.22 -11.12
N ASP A 188 -11.52 -12.08 -10.45
CA ASP A 188 -11.42 -13.55 -10.49
C ASP A 188 -9.98 -14.06 -10.27
N GLN A 189 -9.19 -13.35 -9.44
CA GLN A 189 -7.83 -13.74 -9.16
C GLN A 189 -7.81 -14.92 -8.18
N PRO A 190 -6.94 -15.93 -8.39
CA PRO A 190 -6.64 -16.93 -7.37
C PRO A 190 -6.16 -16.25 -6.08
N PRO A 191 -6.54 -16.76 -4.89
CA PRO A 191 -6.27 -16.07 -3.62
C PRO A 191 -4.78 -15.84 -3.38
N GLU A 192 -3.90 -16.77 -3.75
CA GLU A 192 -2.45 -16.63 -3.63
C GLU A 192 -1.93 -15.49 -4.51
N ARG A 193 -2.44 -15.38 -5.74
CA ARG A 193 -2.07 -14.31 -6.68
C ARG A 193 -2.59 -12.96 -6.21
N ALA A 194 -3.80 -12.90 -5.66
CA ALA A 194 -4.36 -11.69 -5.07
C ALA A 194 -3.50 -11.19 -3.91
N ILE A 195 -3.08 -12.08 -2.99
CA ILE A 195 -2.19 -11.74 -1.87
C ILE A 195 -0.85 -11.19 -2.37
N ILE A 196 -0.23 -11.88 -3.34
CA ILE A 196 1.05 -11.44 -3.93
C ILE A 196 0.91 -10.06 -4.57
N ASN A 197 -0.13 -9.84 -5.37
CA ASN A 197 -0.38 -8.57 -6.04
C ASN A 197 -0.58 -7.43 -5.02
N ILE A 198 -1.36 -7.67 -3.97
CA ILE A 198 -1.54 -6.70 -2.89
C ILE A 198 -0.22 -6.38 -2.19
N ARG A 199 0.64 -7.38 -1.93
CA ARG A 199 1.98 -7.17 -1.34
C ARG A 199 2.90 -6.37 -2.26
N LEU A 200 2.83 -6.58 -3.57
CA LEU A 200 3.61 -5.82 -4.55
C LEU A 200 3.15 -4.36 -4.64
N MET A 201 1.84 -4.13 -4.69
CA MET A 201 1.26 -2.77 -4.73
C MET A 201 1.39 -2.03 -3.40
N ARG A 202 1.35 -2.76 -2.29
CA ARG A 202 1.34 -2.23 -0.91
C ARG A 202 2.23 -3.08 -0.01
N PRO A 203 3.56 -2.85 -0.01
CA PRO A 203 4.50 -3.65 0.78
C PRO A 203 4.13 -3.74 2.26
N GLY A 204 4.20 -4.97 2.80
CA GLY A 204 3.81 -5.29 4.16
C GLY A 204 2.32 -5.59 4.35
N SER A 205 1.51 -5.65 3.29
CA SER A 205 0.10 -6.05 3.37
C SER A 205 -0.08 -7.55 3.59
N VAL A 206 -1.18 -7.94 4.24
CA VAL A 206 -1.46 -9.32 4.67
C VAL A 206 -0.31 -9.84 5.55
N GLU A 207 -0.35 -9.46 6.81
CA GLU A 207 0.78 -9.54 7.75
C GLU A 207 0.95 -10.91 8.41
N THR A 208 -0.13 -11.70 8.51
CA THR A 208 -0.12 -12.96 9.26
C THR A 208 -0.64 -14.13 8.42
N TYR A 209 -0.28 -15.35 8.82
CA TYR A 209 -0.77 -16.57 8.18
C TYR A 209 -2.29 -16.73 8.29
N GLU A 210 -2.89 -16.34 9.42
CA GLU A 210 -4.35 -16.37 9.59
C GLU A 210 -5.08 -15.36 8.68
N GLN A 211 -4.42 -14.25 8.33
CA GLN A 211 -4.92 -13.31 7.32
C GLN A 211 -4.86 -13.90 5.91
N GLU A 212 -3.81 -14.64 5.55
CA GLU A 212 -3.74 -15.36 4.26
C GLU A 212 -4.85 -16.41 4.15
N LYS A 213 -5.03 -17.23 5.20
CA LYS A 213 -6.12 -18.22 5.28
C LYS A 213 -7.49 -17.60 5.11
N ALA A 214 -7.73 -16.39 5.63
CA ALA A 214 -9.01 -15.71 5.49
C ALA A 214 -9.34 -15.40 4.01
N VAL A 215 -8.35 -15.00 3.21
CA VAL A 215 -8.53 -14.77 1.76
C VAL A 215 -8.85 -16.08 1.03
N ILE A 216 -8.13 -17.15 1.35
CA ILE A 216 -8.35 -18.48 0.76
C ILE A 216 -9.75 -18.99 1.12
N ALA A 217 -10.14 -18.91 2.40
CA ALA A 217 -11.46 -19.30 2.86
C ALA A 217 -12.59 -18.50 2.17
N TYR A 218 -12.35 -17.22 1.88
CA TYR A 218 -13.29 -16.38 1.14
C TYR A 218 -13.44 -16.84 -0.32
N HIS A 219 -12.33 -17.16 -0.99
CA HIS A 219 -12.35 -17.73 -2.34
C HIS A 219 -13.11 -19.06 -2.39
N ASP A 220 -12.87 -19.97 -1.44
CA ASP A 220 -13.57 -21.26 -1.36
C ASP A 220 -15.07 -21.08 -1.12
N TYR A 221 -15.45 -20.10 -0.30
CA TYR A 221 -16.85 -19.72 -0.10
C TYR A 221 -17.51 -19.26 -1.40
N LEU A 222 -16.82 -18.45 -2.23
CA LEU A 222 -17.35 -18.03 -3.53
C LEU A 222 -17.56 -19.20 -4.49
N ARG A 223 -16.62 -20.16 -4.52
CA ARG A 223 -16.75 -21.34 -5.39
C ARG A 223 -17.89 -22.27 -5.01
N ARG A 224 -18.26 -22.33 -3.72
CA ARG A 224 -19.41 -23.12 -3.24
C ARG A 224 -20.76 -22.46 -3.50
N THR A 225 -20.78 -21.14 -3.69
CA THR A 225 -22.01 -20.35 -3.86
C THR A 225 -22.28 -19.94 -5.30
N LYS A 226 -21.30 -20.04 -6.21
CA LYS A 226 -21.53 -19.96 -7.65
C LYS A 226 -22.31 -21.23 -8.10
N PRO A 227 -23.53 -21.08 -8.65
CA PRO A 227 -24.33 -22.20 -9.15
C PRO A 227 -23.70 -22.86 -10.38
#